data_AF-A0A6G1EUP2-F1
#
_entry.id   AF-A0A6G1EUP2-F1
#
_cell.length_a   1.000
_cell.length_b   1.000
_cell.length_c   1.000
_cell.angle_alpha   90.00
_cell.angle_beta   90.00
_cell.angle_gamma   90.00
#
_symmetry.space_group_name_H-M   'P 1'
#
loop_
_entity.id
_entity.type
_entity.pdbx_description
1 polymer ?
#
loop_
_entity_poly.entity_id
_entity_poly.type
_entity_poly.pdbx_seq_one_letter_code
_entity_poly.pdbx_strand_id
1 'polypeptide(L)'
;MHLVNTFEHEFADDIWSELTKKVASNMSRIVVSLASFNGEERIFACTGIFIGCNESNTRILTSASLVRASDDENKINDNLKIVVHLPNKQQTVGTLQHYNLHYNVAIVSIRGFRCLRTEEFHDPGEIKHHKKVLSIGRVFKSGKLMATGGILTDKPCKLDCKELMVSTCRISKVH
;
A
#
# COMPACT_ATOMS: atom_id res chain seq x y z
N MET A 1 -16.04 9.13 -8.93
CA MET A 1 -16.54 9.29 -7.53
C MET A 1 -15.37 9.72 -6.67
N HIS A 2 -15.43 10.89 -6.03
CA HIS A 2 -14.35 11.38 -5.17
C HIS A 2 -14.31 10.55 -3.88
N LEU A 3 -13.28 9.73 -3.74
CA LEU A 3 -13.08 8.85 -2.60
C LEU A 3 -12.37 9.60 -1.47
N VAL A 4 -13.03 10.65 -0.97
CA VAL A 4 -12.50 11.48 0.11
C VAL A 4 -12.48 10.65 1.40
N ASN A 5 -11.29 10.35 1.92
CA ASN A 5 -11.00 9.54 3.12
C ASN A 5 -10.91 8.01 2.98
N THR A 6 -10.45 7.49 1.85
CA THR A 6 -10.07 6.06 1.79
C THR A 6 -9.00 5.70 2.82
N PHE A 7 -9.07 4.50 3.40
CA PHE A 7 -8.06 3.94 4.33
C PHE A 7 -7.84 4.68 5.67
N GLU A 8 -8.81 5.47 6.14
CA GLU A 8 -8.76 6.04 7.50
C GLU A 8 -9.39 5.15 8.58
N HIS A 9 -10.27 4.22 8.19
CA HIS A 9 -10.91 3.32 9.12
C HIS A 9 -10.01 2.14 9.46
N GLU A 10 -10.19 1.61 10.67
CA GLU A 10 -9.48 0.41 11.09
C GLU A 10 -9.93 -0.83 10.31
N PHE A 11 -9.05 -1.83 10.21
CA PHE A 11 -9.47 -3.14 9.72
C PHE A 11 -10.49 -3.75 10.68
N ALA A 12 -11.50 -4.44 10.15
CA ALA A 12 -12.65 -4.92 10.93
C ALA A 12 -12.24 -5.82 12.11
N ASP A 13 -11.14 -6.57 11.94
CA ASP A 13 -10.58 -7.49 12.91
C ASP A 13 -9.09 -7.14 13.12
N ASP A 14 -8.77 -5.92 13.57
CA ASP A 14 -7.37 -5.48 13.73
C ASP A 14 -6.59 -6.39 14.70
N ILE A 15 -5.89 -7.39 14.16
CA ILE A 15 -5.10 -8.39 14.90
C ILE A 15 -3.64 -7.97 15.06
N TRP A 16 -3.31 -6.68 14.89
CA TRP A 16 -1.91 -6.22 14.97
C TRP A 16 -1.23 -6.61 16.30
N SER A 17 -1.97 -6.56 17.41
CA SER A 17 -1.49 -6.95 18.75
C SER A 17 -1.23 -8.45 18.90
N GLU A 18 -1.82 -9.28 18.06
CA GLU A 18 -1.68 -10.75 18.08
C GLU A 18 -0.49 -11.23 17.25
N LEU A 19 0.13 -10.36 16.45
CA LEU A 19 1.28 -10.70 15.63
C LEU A 19 2.50 -11.02 16.49
N THR A 20 3.31 -11.98 16.03
CA THR A 20 4.60 -12.24 16.67
C THR A 20 5.45 -10.96 16.69
N LYS A 21 6.21 -10.74 17.78
CA LYS A 21 7.10 -9.58 17.92
C LYS A 21 8.04 -9.39 16.72
N LYS A 22 8.50 -10.50 16.12
CA LYS A 22 9.35 -10.49 14.92
C LYS A 22 8.63 -9.90 13.71
N VAL A 23 7.42 -10.37 13.41
CA VAL A 23 6.63 -9.87 12.27
C VAL A 23 6.27 -8.40 12.48
N ALA A 24 5.74 -8.03 13.65
CA ALA A 24 5.36 -6.64 13.95
C ALA A 24 6.57 -5.69 13.88
N SER A 25 7.73 -6.08 14.43
CA SER A 25 8.96 -5.28 14.40
C SER A 25 9.52 -5.13 12.97
N ASN A 26 9.41 -6.16 12.12
CA ASN A 26 9.84 -6.06 10.74
C ASN A 26 8.91 -5.14 9.95
N MET A 27 7.60 -5.42 9.98
CA MET A 27 6.61 -4.72 9.17
C MET A 27 6.47 -3.24 9.56
N SER A 28 6.60 -2.93 10.85
CA SER A 28 6.58 -1.53 11.32
C SER A 28 7.68 -0.66 10.74
N ARG A 29 8.78 -1.23 10.24
CA ARG A 29 9.92 -0.51 9.66
C ARG A 29 9.84 -0.28 8.16
N ILE A 30 8.92 -0.96 7.47
CA ILE A 30 8.86 -0.98 6.00
C ILE A 30 7.49 -0.62 5.44
N VAL A 31 6.42 -0.77 6.23
CA VAL A 31 5.08 -0.38 5.83
C VAL A 31 4.90 1.11 6.11
N VAL A 32 4.50 1.85 5.08
CA VAL A 32 4.26 3.30 5.10
C VAL A 32 2.84 3.62 4.69
N SER A 33 2.40 4.84 4.98
CA SER A 33 1.14 5.37 4.47
C SER A 33 1.42 6.48 3.45
N LEU A 34 0.57 6.56 2.44
CA LEU A 34 0.66 7.53 1.36
C LEU A 34 -0.71 8.18 1.15
N ALA A 35 -0.69 9.43 0.71
CA ALA A 35 -1.89 10.08 0.21
C ALA A 35 -1.56 11.04 -0.92
N SER A 36 -2.53 11.25 -1.81
CA SER A 36 -2.47 12.23 -2.88
C SER A 36 -3.34 13.42 -2.58
N PHE A 37 -2.88 14.60 -3.00
CA PHE A 37 -3.53 15.87 -2.74
C PHE A 37 -3.62 16.71 -3.99
N ASN A 38 -4.75 17.41 -4.14
CA ASN A 38 -4.92 18.52 -5.06
C ASN A 38 -5.00 19.82 -4.24
N GLY A 39 -3.90 20.57 -4.19
CA GLY A 39 -3.76 21.66 -3.22
C GLY A 39 -3.78 21.12 -1.78
N GLU A 40 -4.74 21.58 -0.99
CA GLU A 40 -4.97 21.12 0.40
C GLU A 40 -5.98 19.96 0.48
N GLU A 41 -6.74 19.72 -0.60
CA GLU A 41 -7.73 18.66 -0.64
C GLU A 41 -7.05 17.30 -0.82
N ARG A 42 -7.34 16.37 0.08
CA ARG A 42 -6.88 14.99 -0.05
C ARG A 42 -7.81 14.20 -0.97
N ILE A 43 -7.23 13.62 -2.02
CA ILE A 43 -7.94 12.85 -3.04
C ILE A 43 -8.01 11.37 -2.70
N PHE A 44 -6.90 10.79 -2.24
CA PHE A 44 -6.82 9.36 -1.93
C PHE A 44 -5.79 9.11 -0.83
N ALA A 45 -6.01 8.08 -0.01
CA ALA A 45 -4.97 7.54 0.86
C ALA A 45 -4.91 6.01 0.79
N CYS A 46 -3.71 5.48 1.02
CA CYS A 46 -3.41 4.05 0.99
C CYS A 46 -2.14 3.70 1.77
N THR A 47 -1.81 2.42 1.75
CA THR A 47 -0.57 1.85 2.28
C THR A 47 0.43 1.62 1.15
N GLY A 48 1.72 1.63 1.49
CA GLY A 48 2.80 1.15 0.64
C GLY A 48 3.86 0.40 1.42
N ILE A 49 4.77 -0.24 0.71
CA ILE A 49 5.87 -1.03 1.30
C ILE A 49 7.19 -0.68 0.62
N PHE A 50 8.28 -0.61 1.39
CA PHE A 50 9.61 -0.42 0.82
C PHE A 50 10.10 -1.67 0.08
N ILE A 51 10.50 -1.48 -1.17
CA ILE A 51 10.91 -2.57 -2.09
C ILE A 51 12.34 -2.43 -2.62
N GLY A 52 13.05 -1.38 -2.21
CA GLY A 52 14.40 -1.13 -2.70
C GLY A 52 14.92 0.23 -2.25
N CYS A 53 16.24 0.32 -2.09
CA CYS A 53 16.94 1.58 -1.88
C CYS A 53 18.16 1.64 -2.81
N ASN A 54 18.20 2.64 -3.68
CA ASN A 54 19.35 2.89 -4.55
C ASN A 54 19.94 4.24 -4.13
N GLU A 55 21.21 4.21 -3.70
CA GLU A 55 21.93 5.39 -3.20
C GLU A 55 21.19 6.12 -2.06
N SER A 56 20.44 7.17 -2.40
CA SER A 56 19.66 8.05 -1.50
C SER A 56 18.15 8.02 -1.77
N ASN A 57 17.70 7.17 -2.71
CA ASN A 57 16.31 7.03 -3.11
C ASN A 57 15.74 5.71 -2.59
N THR A 58 14.65 5.78 -1.83
CA THR A 58 13.86 4.61 -1.44
C THR A 58 12.66 4.46 -2.36
N ARG A 59 12.38 3.24 -2.82
CA ARG A 59 11.24 2.90 -3.69
C ARG A 59 10.14 2.24 -2.86
N ILE A 60 8.91 2.67 -3.12
CA ILE A 60 7.70 2.23 -2.45
C ILE A 60 6.78 1.59 -3.51
N LEU A 61 6.37 0.36 -3.26
CA LEU A 61 5.28 -0.28 -3.99
C LEU A 61 3.94 0.08 -3.35
N THR A 62 2.98 0.53 -4.17
CA THR A 62 1.65 0.92 -3.72
C THR A 62 0.60 0.75 -4.82
N SER A 63 -0.63 1.15 -4.55
CA SER A 63 -1.76 1.12 -5.47
C SER A 63 -1.71 2.29 -6.45
N ALA A 64 -1.99 2.03 -7.74
CA ALA A 64 -2.08 3.10 -8.74
C ALA A 64 -3.27 4.04 -8.53
N SER A 65 -4.29 3.62 -7.77
CA SER A 65 -5.39 4.49 -7.32
C SER A 65 -4.90 5.76 -6.63
N LEU A 66 -3.68 5.76 -6.08
CA LEU A 66 -3.05 6.95 -5.49
C LEU A 66 -2.99 8.13 -6.47
N VAL A 67 -2.85 7.89 -7.77
CA VAL A 67 -2.60 8.93 -8.78
C VAL A 67 -3.68 8.99 -9.86
N ARG A 68 -4.77 8.23 -9.73
CA ARG A 68 -5.85 8.22 -10.73
C ARG A 68 -6.58 9.56 -10.78
N ALA A 69 -6.98 9.94 -11.99
CA ALA A 69 -7.87 11.07 -12.18
C ALA A 69 -9.28 10.74 -11.68
N SER A 70 -9.98 11.74 -11.13
CA SER A 70 -11.32 11.55 -10.54
C SER A 70 -12.44 11.40 -11.57
N ASP A 71 -12.21 11.92 -12.78
CA ASP A 71 -13.11 11.94 -13.93
C ASP A 71 -12.88 10.76 -14.89
N ASP A 72 -11.66 10.22 -14.95
CA ASP A 72 -11.31 9.07 -15.77
C ASP A 72 -10.34 8.13 -15.03
N GLU A 73 -10.85 7.00 -14.53
CA GLU A 73 -10.04 6.02 -13.80
C GLU A 73 -8.94 5.39 -14.67
N ASN A 74 -9.01 5.51 -16.00
CA ASN A 74 -7.98 5.02 -16.92
C ASN A 74 -6.87 6.04 -17.18
N LYS A 75 -6.91 7.19 -16.51
CA LYS A 75 -5.88 8.23 -16.59
C LYS A 75 -5.31 8.54 -15.21
N ILE A 76 -4.12 9.12 -15.22
CA ILE A 76 -3.51 9.73 -14.04
C ILE A 76 -3.78 11.23 -14.03
N ASN A 77 -3.73 11.81 -12.83
CA ASN A 77 -3.67 13.25 -12.65
C ASN A 77 -2.27 13.65 -12.17
N ASP A 78 -1.48 14.22 -13.10
CA ASP A 78 -0.09 14.60 -12.86
C ASP A 78 0.08 15.79 -11.90
N ASN A 79 -1.01 16.51 -11.61
CA ASN A 79 -0.99 17.64 -10.68
C ASN A 79 -1.09 17.21 -9.21
N LEU A 80 -1.30 15.91 -8.95
CA LEU A 80 -1.44 15.40 -7.59
C LEU A 80 -0.09 15.39 -6.86
N LYS A 81 -0.06 16.04 -5.69
CA LYS A 81 1.06 15.95 -4.77
C LYS A 81 0.96 14.66 -3.97
N ILE A 82 1.95 13.79 -4.08
CA ILE A 82 2.07 12.57 -3.27
C ILE A 82 2.80 12.89 -1.97
N VAL A 83 2.16 12.61 -0.84
CA VAL A 83 2.73 12.74 0.50
C VAL A 83 2.91 11.35 1.09
N VAL A 84 4.09 11.11 1.68
CA VAL A 84 4.45 9.84 2.31
C VAL A 84 4.72 10.08 3.78
N HIS A 85 4.09 9.27 4.64
CA HIS A 85 4.36 9.19 6.07
C HIS A 85 5.25 7.98 6.36
N LEU A 86 6.44 8.28 6.84
CA LEU A 86 7.50 7.32 7.09
C LEU A 86 7.33 6.63 8.45
N PRO A 87 7.97 5.47 8.66
CA PRO A 87 7.89 4.73 9.92
C PRO A 87 8.36 5.52 11.14
N ASN A 88 9.30 6.44 10.94
CA ASN A 88 9.85 7.33 11.97
C ASN A 88 8.97 8.58 12.21
N LYS A 89 7.72 8.58 11.72
CA LYS A 89 6.74 9.69 11.82
C LYS A 89 7.11 10.96 11.05
N GLN A 90 8.18 10.93 10.24
CA GLN A 90 8.49 12.03 9.34
C GLN A 90 7.60 11.97 8.10
N GLN A 91 7.39 13.13 7.50
CA GLN A 91 6.67 13.28 6.24
C GLN A 91 7.64 13.68 5.14
N THR A 92 7.45 13.13 3.95
CA THR A 92 8.20 13.52 2.75
C THR A 92 7.29 13.56 1.53
N VAL A 93 7.78 14.14 0.43
CA VAL A 93 7.09 14.17 -0.86
C VAL A 93 7.56 13.00 -1.70
N GLY A 94 6.61 12.25 -2.24
CA GLY A 94 6.87 11.16 -3.18
C GLY A 94 6.87 11.64 -4.62
N THR A 95 7.66 10.98 -5.46
CA THR A 95 7.63 11.14 -6.92
C THR A 95 7.19 9.83 -7.56
N LEU A 96 6.16 9.87 -8.40
CA LEU A 96 5.74 8.72 -9.18
C LEU A 96 6.85 8.34 -10.18
N GLN A 97 7.29 7.09 -10.19
CA GLN A 97 8.30 6.58 -11.13
C GLN A 97 7.68 5.71 -12.22
N HIS A 98 6.85 4.76 -11.82
CA HIS A 98 6.20 3.80 -12.72
C HIS A 98 4.80 3.50 -12.22
N TYR A 99 3.92 3.11 -13.12
CA TYR A 99 2.60 2.62 -12.75
C TYR A 99 2.03 1.73 -13.86
N ASN A 100 1.04 0.93 -13.48
CA ASN A 100 0.16 0.23 -14.39
C ASN A 100 -1.26 0.35 -13.85
N LEU A 101 -2.11 1.09 -14.57
CA LEU A 101 -3.50 1.33 -14.20
C LEU A 101 -4.38 0.09 -14.36
N HIS A 102 -4.03 -0.82 -15.26
CA HIS A 102 -4.79 -2.05 -15.44
C HIS A 102 -4.63 -2.97 -14.22
N TYR A 103 -3.40 -3.19 -13.75
CA TYR A 103 -3.13 -4.00 -12.55
C TYR A 103 -3.14 -3.21 -11.23
N ASN A 104 -3.48 -1.93 -11.29
CA ASN A 104 -3.58 -1.03 -10.16
C ASN A 104 -2.33 -0.99 -9.27
N VAL A 105 -1.14 -0.94 -9.88
CA VAL A 105 0.15 -0.92 -9.18
C VAL A 105 0.95 0.33 -9.54
N ALA A 106 1.63 0.92 -8.57
CA ALA A 106 2.50 2.08 -8.75
C ALA A 106 3.77 1.99 -7.91
N ILE A 107 4.85 2.56 -8.43
CA ILE A 107 6.12 2.75 -7.76
C ILE A 107 6.32 4.23 -7.49
N VAL A 108 6.49 4.58 -6.21
CA VAL A 108 6.80 5.94 -5.77
C VAL A 108 8.21 5.95 -5.19
N SER A 109 9.04 6.92 -5.60
CA SER A 109 10.34 7.16 -4.97
C SER A 109 10.28 8.31 -3.98
N ILE A 110 11.02 8.19 -2.90
CA ILE A 110 11.31 9.27 -1.94
C ILE A 110 12.81 9.54 -1.91
N ARG A 111 13.20 10.81 -1.86
CA ARG A 111 14.60 11.24 -1.78
C ARG A 111 15.01 11.51 -0.33
N GLY A 112 16.29 11.33 -0.03
CA GLY A 112 16.87 11.72 1.28
C GLY A 112 16.45 10.81 2.44
N PHE A 113 15.76 9.72 2.15
CA PHE A 113 15.45 8.67 3.12
C PHE A 113 16.08 7.36 2.64
N ARG A 114 16.92 6.77 3.49
CA ARG A 114 17.52 5.47 3.25
C ARG A 114 16.80 4.43 4.11
N CYS A 115 15.96 3.60 3.52
CA CYS A 115 15.39 2.48 4.26
C CYS A 115 16.50 1.48 4.60
N LEU A 116 16.58 1.10 5.88
CA LEU A 116 17.54 0.09 6.37
C LEU A 116 17.07 -1.34 6.12
N ARG A 117 15.82 -1.51 5.68
CA ARG A 117 15.20 -2.78 5.33
C ARG A 117 14.25 -2.59 4.16
N THR A 118 14.27 -3.54 3.26
CA THR A 118 13.38 -3.66 2.10
C THR A 118 12.86 -5.09 2.09
N GLU A 119 11.66 -5.29 1.55
CA GLU A 119 11.24 -6.64 1.22
C GLU A 119 11.79 -7.01 -0.15
N GLU A 120 12.46 -8.15 -0.21
CA GLU A 120 12.84 -8.79 -1.45
C GLU A 120 11.71 -9.73 -1.86
N PHE A 121 11.18 -9.53 -3.05
CA PHE A 121 10.21 -10.45 -3.61
C PHE A 121 10.96 -11.64 -4.21
N HIS A 122 10.83 -12.79 -3.58
CA HIS A 122 11.26 -14.06 -4.15
C HIS A 122 10.10 -14.70 -4.91
N ASP A 123 10.44 -15.47 -5.94
CA ASP A 123 9.46 -16.35 -6.58
C ASP A 123 8.90 -17.30 -5.51
N PRO A 124 7.58 -17.20 -5.21
CA PRO A 124 6.98 -18.04 -4.18
C PRO A 124 6.81 -19.49 -4.62
N GLY A 125 7.10 -19.83 -5.89
CA GLY A 125 6.78 -21.12 -6.50
C GLY A 125 5.27 -21.37 -6.51
N GLU A 126 4.86 -22.64 -6.42
CA GLU A 126 3.45 -22.98 -6.27
C GLU A 126 2.90 -22.56 -4.90
N ILE A 127 2.06 -21.52 -4.90
CA ILE A 127 1.30 -21.13 -3.73
C ILE A 127 0.04 -22.00 -3.63
N LYS A 128 -0.03 -22.83 -2.59
CA LYS A 128 -1.22 -23.64 -2.31
C LYS A 128 -2.43 -22.75 -2.02
N HIS A 129 -3.56 -23.11 -2.63
CA HIS A 129 -4.88 -22.60 -2.28
C HIS A 129 -5.18 -22.77 -0.78
N HIS A 130 -6.03 -21.92 -0.22
CA HIS A 130 -6.43 -21.94 1.20
C HIS A 130 -5.29 -21.70 2.22
N LYS A 131 -4.12 -21.24 1.77
CA LYS A 131 -3.02 -20.84 2.67
C LYS A 131 -3.44 -19.63 3.52
N LYS A 132 -3.13 -19.68 4.82
CA LYS A 132 -3.29 -18.53 5.73
C LYS A 132 -2.35 -17.39 5.31
N VAL A 133 -2.90 -16.19 5.22
CA VAL A 133 -2.20 -14.97 4.82
C VAL A 133 -2.56 -13.81 5.75
N LEU A 134 -1.73 -12.78 5.72
CA LEU A 134 -1.89 -11.58 6.53
C LEU A 134 -1.90 -10.36 5.60
N SER A 135 -2.87 -9.47 5.78
CA SER A 135 -2.86 -8.14 5.18
C SER A 135 -2.46 -7.11 6.23
N ILE A 136 -1.51 -6.24 5.88
CA ILE A 136 -1.01 -5.20 6.78
C ILE A 136 -1.25 -3.83 6.13
N GLY A 137 -1.76 -2.91 6.93
CA GLY A 137 -2.02 -1.53 6.53
C GLY A 137 -1.34 -0.55 7.48
N ARG A 138 -1.16 0.69 7.01
CA ARG A 138 -0.89 1.84 7.88
C ARG A 138 -1.88 2.95 7.55
N VAL A 139 -2.56 3.46 8.58
CA VAL A 139 -3.46 4.60 8.47
C VAL A 139 -2.66 5.86 8.15
N PHE A 140 -3.15 6.70 7.24
CA PHE A 140 -2.45 7.92 6.87
C PHE A 140 -2.46 8.95 8.00
N LYS A 141 -3.62 9.35 8.54
CA LYS A 141 -3.65 10.42 9.56
C LYS A 141 -2.96 10.05 10.88
N SER A 142 -3.24 8.87 11.42
CA SER A 142 -2.73 8.45 12.74
C SER A 142 -1.37 7.76 12.68
N GLY A 143 -0.97 7.26 11.51
CA GLY A 143 0.20 6.40 11.37
C GLY A 143 0.07 5.03 12.02
N LYS A 144 -1.13 4.67 12.53
CA LYS A 144 -1.42 3.38 13.19
C LYS A 144 -1.22 2.24 12.20
N LEU A 145 -0.47 1.23 12.62
CA LEU A 145 -0.35 -0.05 11.90
C LEU A 145 -1.53 -0.94 12.24
N MET A 146 -2.03 -1.65 11.24
CA MET A 146 -3.19 -2.52 11.34
C MET A 146 -2.89 -3.83 10.64
N ALA A 147 -3.48 -4.91 11.11
CA ALA A 147 -3.40 -6.19 10.41
C ALA A 147 -4.70 -6.97 10.45
N THR A 148 -4.94 -7.78 9.43
CA THR A 148 -6.08 -8.70 9.38
C THR A 148 -5.65 -10.02 8.77
N GLY A 149 -6.11 -11.12 9.37
CA GLY A 149 -5.85 -12.47 8.89
C GLY A 149 -6.86 -12.90 7.84
N GLY A 150 -6.47 -13.84 7.01
CA GLY A 150 -7.37 -14.46 6.04
C GLY A 150 -6.77 -15.70 5.41
N ILE A 151 -7.47 -16.23 4.41
CA ILE A 151 -6.98 -17.33 3.58
C ILE A 151 -7.03 -16.93 2.11
N LEU A 152 -6.13 -17.50 1.31
CA LEU A 152 -6.23 -17.44 -0.15
C LEU A 152 -7.46 -18.22 -0.61
N THR A 153 -8.14 -17.67 -1.61
CA THR A 153 -9.36 -18.25 -2.19
C THR A 153 -9.10 -18.65 -3.64
N ASP A 154 -9.98 -19.50 -4.16
CA ASP A 154 -9.95 -19.93 -5.56
C ASP A 154 -10.69 -18.97 -6.48
N LYS A 155 -11.11 -17.81 -5.94
CA LYS A 155 -11.86 -16.82 -6.72
C LYS A 155 -10.93 -16.14 -7.71
N PRO A 156 -11.34 -16.01 -8.99
CA PRO A 156 -10.55 -15.28 -9.96
C PRO A 156 -10.43 -13.81 -9.56
N CYS A 157 -9.27 -13.22 -9.81
CA CYS A 157 -9.06 -11.80 -9.64
C CYS A 157 -9.85 -11.01 -10.71
N LYS A 158 -10.42 -9.86 -10.33
CA LYS A 158 -11.13 -8.98 -11.27
C LYS A 158 -10.22 -8.32 -12.31
N LEU A 159 -8.90 -8.37 -12.11
CA LEU A 159 -7.90 -7.74 -12.97
C LEU A 159 -7.40 -8.67 -14.09
N ASP A 160 -8.19 -9.70 -14.43
CA ASP A 160 -7.93 -10.65 -15.52
C ASP A 160 -6.48 -11.20 -15.59
N CYS A 161 -5.91 -11.51 -14.43
CA CYS A 161 -4.56 -12.05 -14.29
C CYS A 161 -4.60 -13.30 -13.43
N LYS A 162 -4.18 -14.44 -14.00
CA LYS A 162 -4.27 -15.77 -13.39
C LYS A 162 -3.29 -15.94 -12.23
N GLU A 163 -2.22 -15.16 -12.26
CA GLU A 163 -1.19 -15.10 -11.23
C GLU A 163 -1.65 -14.33 -9.98
N LEU A 164 -2.69 -13.49 -10.11
CA LEU A 164 -3.25 -12.75 -8.98
C LEU A 164 -4.26 -13.60 -8.20
N MET A 165 -3.98 -13.76 -6.91
CA MET A 165 -4.85 -14.49 -5.97
C MET A 165 -5.67 -13.52 -5.12
N VAL A 166 -6.88 -13.94 -4.77
CA VAL A 166 -7.79 -13.18 -3.90
C VAL A 166 -7.79 -13.80 -2.51
N SER A 167 -7.69 -12.99 -1.45
CA SER A 167 -7.79 -13.45 -0.06
C SER A 167 -9.10 -13.02 0.60
N THR A 168 -9.42 -13.67 1.73
CA THR A 168 -10.56 -13.28 2.59
C THR A 168 -10.24 -12.14 3.56
N CYS A 169 -9.05 -11.55 3.50
CA CYS A 169 -8.65 -10.46 4.38
C CYS A 169 -9.59 -9.25 4.23
N ARG A 170 -10.11 -8.75 5.34
CA ARG A 170 -11.07 -7.65 5.35
C ARG A 170 -10.37 -6.33 5.64
N ILE A 171 -10.00 -5.62 4.58
CA ILE A 171 -9.38 -4.29 4.67
C ILE A 171 -10.43 -3.19 4.54
N SER A 172 -10.17 -2.07 5.21
CA SER A 172 -11.02 -0.88 5.16
C SER A 172 -10.78 -0.10 3.86
N LYS A 173 -11.63 -0.35 2.85
CA LYS A 173 -11.70 0.51 1.66
C LYS A 173 -13.09 1.14 1.60
N VAL A 174 -13.18 2.43 1.91
CA VAL A 174 -14.39 3.22 1.66
C VAL A 174 -14.66 3.16 0.15
N HIS A 175 -15.87 2.78 -0.24
CA HIS A 175 -16.34 2.76 -1.63
C HIS A 175 -17.14 4.03 -1.90
#